data_AF-A0A5D2TSA4-F1
#
_entry.id   AF-A0A5D2TSA4-F1
#
_cell.length_a   1.000
_cell.length_b   1.000
_cell.length_c   1.000
_cell.angle_alpha   90.00
_cell.angle_beta   90.00
_cell.angle_gamma   90.00
#
_symmetry.space_group_name_H-M   'P 1'
#
loop_
_entity.id
_entity.type
_entity.pdbx_description
1 polymer ?
#
loop_
_entity_poly.entity_id
_entity_poly.type
_entity_poly.pdbx_seq_one_letter_code
_entity_poly.pdbx_strand_id
1 'polypeptide(L)'
;MDINTALPLVIRKPRVHGGLARGLHEAAKAIEQHNAHLCVLADDCDQPDYVKLVKAPCADQNVKVPRAPSAKTLGEWAGVSKISFLIY
;
A
#
# COMPACT_ATOMS: atom_id res chain seq x y z
N MET A 1 1.92 3.00 -21.42
CA MET A 1 2.44 3.38 -20.09
C MET A 1 2.47 2.12 -19.24
N ASP A 2 3.64 1.76 -18.71
CA ASP A 2 3.83 0.53 -17.94
C ASP A 2 3.28 0.67 -16.52
N ILE A 3 2.69 -0.40 -15.99
CA ILE A 3 2.09 -0.43 -14.64
C ILE A 3 3.11 0.00 -13.58
N ASN A 4 4.37 -0.40 -13.75
CA ASN A 4 5.48 -0.08 -12.85
C ASN A 4 5.82 1.42 -12.81
N THR A 5 5.50 2.17 -13.87
CA THR A 5 5.67 3.63 -13.93
C THR A 5 4.42 4.39 -13.46
N ALA A 6 3.24 3.76 -13.58
CA ALA A 6 1.97 4.34 -13.16
C ALA A 6 1.79 4.31 -11.63
N LEU A 7 2.21 3.22 -10.97
CA LEU A 7 2.12 3.06 -9.52
C LEU A 7 2.74 4.23 -8.72
N PRO A 8 4.00 4.65 -8.95
CA PRO A 8 4.58 5.78 -8.21
C PRO A 8 3.84 7.10 -8.44
N LEU A 9 3.25 7.33 -9.61
CA LEU A 9 2.44 8.53 -9.89
C LEU A 9 1.13 8.52 -9.10
N VAL A 10 0.49 7.35 -9.00
CA VAL A 10 -0.74 7.17 -8.21
C VAL A 10 -0.46 7.35 -6.73
N ILE A 11 0.70 6.91 -6.22
CA ILE A 11 1.09 7.07 -4.80
C ILE A 11 1.44 8.53 -4.47
N ARG A 12 2.05 9.26 -5.40
CA ARG A 12 2.46 10.67 -5.19
C ARG A 12 1.27 11.62 -5.05
N LYS A 13 0.14 11.36 -5.71
CA LYS A 13 -1.06 12.23 -5.65
C LYS A 13 -1.68 12.30 -4.23
N PRO A 14 -2.05 11.19 -3.58
CA PRO A 14 -2.54 11.14 -2.20
C PRO A 14 -1.62 11.83 -1.20
N ARG A 15 -0.30 11.73 -1.43
CA ARG A 15 0.71 12.30 -0.55
C ARG A 15 0.57 13.81 -0.41
N VAL A 16 0.23 14.50 -1.49
CA VAL A 16 0.04 15.96 -1.49
C VAL A 16 -1.29 16.33 -0.84
N HIS A 17 -2.30 15.47 -0.98
CA HIS A 17 -3.65 15.70 -0.44
C HIS A 17 -3.85 15.17 1.00
N GLY A 18 -2.82 14.57 1.62
CA GLY A 18 -2.90 14.03 2.98
C GLY A 18 -3.76 12.77 3.14
N GLY A 19 -4.15 12.12 2.04
CA GLY A 19 -5.00 10.93 2.06
C GLY A 19 -4.25 9.59 2.13
N LEU A 20 -2.94 9.62 2.38
CA LEU A 20 -2.07 8.45 2.28
C LEU A 20 -1.88 7.82 3.66
N ALA A 21 -2.50 6.67 3.89
CA ALA A 21 -2.32 5.88 5.11
C ALA A 21 -0.96 5.15 5.06
N ARG A 22 -0.21 5.17 6.18
CA ARG A 22 1.16 4.65 6.25
C ARG A 22 1.30 3.66 7.40
N GLY A 23 1.63 2.42 7.05
CA GLY A 23 1.95 1.38 8.02
C GLY A 23 0.80 0.41 8.22
N LEU A 24 1.11 -0.74 8.83
CA LEU A 24 0.18 -1.88 8.92
C LEU A 24 -1.10 -1.57 9.69
N HIS A 25 -1.00 -0.80 10.77
CA HIS A 25 -2.16 -0.50 11.62
C HIS A 25 -3.11 0.51 10.96
N GLU A 26 -2.57 1.59 10.39
CA GLU A 26 -3.36 2.57 9.63
C GLU A 26 -3.96 1.93 8.37
N ALA A 27 -3.19 1.07 7.70
CA ALA A 27 -3.66 0.29 6.57
C ALA A 27 -4.86 -0.60 6.94
N ALA A 28 -4.75 -1.43 7.97
CA ALA A 28 -5.84 -2.28 8.44
C ALA A 28 -7.10 -1.45 8.76
N LYS A 29 -6.92 -0.34 9.49
CA LYS A 29 -8.02 0.57 9.84
C LYS A 29 -8.67 1.21 8.62
N ALA A 30 -7.89 1.67 7.64
CA ALA A 30 -8.42 2.28 6.41
C ALA A 30 -9.23 1.27 5.58
N ILE A 31 -8.80 0.00 5.53
CA ILE A 31 -9.53 -1.06 4.85
C ILE A 31 -10.83 -1.37 5.60
N GLU A 32 -10.79 -1.52 6.92
CA GLU A 32 -11.99 -1.75 7.74
C GLU A 32 -13.00 -0.61 7.64
N GLN A 33 -12.52 0.64 7.48
CA GLN A 33 -13.38 1.81 7.30
C GLN A 33 -13.90 1.98 5.87
N HIS A 34 -13.63 1.04 4.95
CA HIS A 34 -13.97 1.15 3.53
C HIS A 34 -13.42 2.41 2.84
N ASN A 35 -12.38 3.02 3.42
CA ASN A 35 -11.77 4.24 2.92
C ASN A 35 -10.50 3.95 2.11
N ALA A 36 -10.39 2.72 1.61
CA ALA A 36 -9.26 2.16 0.91
C ALA A 36 -9.66 1.84 -0.53
N HIS A 37 -9.02 2.44 -1.52
CA HIS A 37 -9.24 2.13 -2.94
C HIS A 37 -8.13 1.23 -3.54
N LEU A 38 -6.92 1.27 -3.00
CA LEU A 38 -5.71 0.64 -3.51
C LEU A 38 -4.75 0.37 -2.35
N CYS A 39 -4.24 -0.85 -2.24
CA CYS A 39 -3.26 -1.23 -1.22
C CYS A 39 -1.97 -1.73 -1.88
N VAL A 40 -0.82 -1.14 -1.60
CA VAL A 40 0.45 -1.58 -2.22
C VAL A 40 1.24 -2.45 -1.26
N LEU A 41 1.66 -3.63 -1.72
CA LEU A 41 2.41 -4.61 -0.95
C LEU A 41 3.81 -4.78 -1.56
N ALA A 42 4.86 -4.77 -0.74
CA ALA A 42 6.21 -5.08 -1.23
C ALA A 42 6.38 -6.60 -1.38
N ASP A 43 6.97 -7.05 -2.49
CA ASP A 43 7.27 -8.48 -2.70
C ASP A 43 8.35 -9.00 -1.74
N ASP A 44 9.23 -8.12 -1.27
CA ASP A 44 10.34 -8.38 -0.34
C ASP A 44 9.90 -8.55 1.13
N CYS A 45 8.62 -8.88 1.38
CA CYS A 45 8.09 -9.03 2.73
C CYS A 45 8.19 -10.50 3.18
N ASP A 46 9.24 -10.85 3.93
CA ASP A 46 9.55 -12.23 4.34
C ASP A 46 8.56 -12.85 5.35
N GLN A 47 7.68 -12.05 5.97
CA GLN A 47 6.73 -12.55 6.96
C GLN A 47 5.36 -12.80 6.33
N PRO A 48 4.97 -14.07 6.13
CA PRO A 48 3.71 -14.43 5.46
C PRO A 48 2.49 -13.98 6.26
N ASP A 49 2.63 -13.80 7.57
CA ASP A 49 1.55 -13.35 8.44
C ASP A 49 1.13 -11.92 8.14
N TYR A 50 2.07 -11.02 7.79
CA TYR A 50 1.72 -9.67 7.34
C TYR A 50 0.95 -9.69 6.03
N VAL A 51 1.38 -10.52 5.09
CA VAL A 51 0.71 -10.65 3.80
C VAL A 51 -0.71 -11.16 3.97
N LYS A 52 -0.95 -12.12 4.89
CA LYS A 52 -2.29 -12.61 5.20
C LYS A 52 -3.16 -11.54 5.85
N LEU A 53 -2.64 -10.81 6.83
CA LEU A 53 -3.36 -9.75 7.54
C LEU A 53 -3.79 -8.62 6.62
N VAL A 54 -3.05 -8.35 5.55
CA VAL A 54 -3.42 -7.32 4.57
C VAL A 54 -4.28 -7.90 3.45
N LYS A 55 -3.97 -9.10 2.94
CA LYS A 55 -4.71 -9.71 1.83
C LYS A 55 -6.14 -10.10 2.19
N ALA A 56 -6.38 -10.60 3.41
CA ALA A 56 -7.72 -10.99 3.83
C ALA A 56 -8.71 -9.80 3.77
N PRO A 57 -8.48 -8.68 4.48
CA PRO A 57 -9.38 -7.54 4.43
C PRO A 57 -9.37 -6.85 3.06
N CYS A 58 -8.26 -6.86 2.30
CA CYS A 58 -8.26 -6.34 0.93
C CYS A 58 -9.19 -7.14 -0.01
N ALA A 59 -9.28 -8.47 0.19
CA ALA A 59 -10.13 -9.33 -0.63
C ALA A 59 -11.61 -9.10 -0.33
N ASP A 60 -11.97 -8.94 0.95
CA ASP A 60 -13.35 -8.65 1.38
C ASP A 60 -13.84 -7.30 0.83
N GLN A 61 -12.95 -6.31 0.77
CA GLN A 61 -13.26 -4.95 0.34
C GLN A 61 -13.07 -4.69 -1.16
N ASN A 62 -12.65 -5.71 -1.92
CA ASN A 62 -12.34 -5.61 -3.35
C ASN A 62 -11.28 -4.52 -3.66
N VAL A 63 -10.32 -4.36 -2.76
CA VAL A 63 -9.22 -3.41 -2.90
C VAL A 63 -8.14 -4.03 -3.78
N LYS A 64 -7.70 -3.29 -4.81
CA LYS A 64 -6.63 -3.76 -5.70
C LYS A 64 -5.30 -3.75 -4.96
N VAL A 65 -4.59 -4.89 -5.00
CA VAL A 65 -3.30 -5.06 -4.33
C VAL A 65 -2.14 -5.19 -5.33
N PRO A 66 -1.67 -4.10 -5.96
CA PRO A 66 -0.46 -4.16 -6.77
C PRO A 66 0.77 -4.43 -5.91
N ARG A 67 1.73 -5.16 -6.48
CA ARG A 67 2.99 -5.48 -5.81
C ARG A 67 4.10 -4.55 -6.25
N ALA A 68 4.88 -4.09 -5.28
CA ALA A 68 6.09 -3.32 -5.51
C ALA A 68 7.32 -4.25 -5.43
N PRO A 69 8.34 -4.02 -6.27
CA PRO A 69 9.49 -4.91 -6.36
C PRO A 69 10.34 -4.93 -5.08
N SER A 70 10.34 -3.86 -4.29
CA SER A 70 11.05 -3.84 -3.00
C SER A 70 10.41 -2.88 -1.99
N ALA A 71 10.57 -3.17 -0.70
CA ALA A 71 10.06 -2.30 0.36
C ALA A 71 10.75 -0.92 0.37
N LYS A 72 12.02 -0.86 -0.08
CA LYS A 72 12.78 0.40 -0.20
C LYS A 72 12.20 1.31 -1.26
N THR A 73 11.97 0.79 -2.47
CA THR A 73 11.39 1.57 -3.58
C THR A 73 9.96 2.03 -3.25
N LEU A 74 9.18 1.17 -2.59
CA LEU A 74 7.85 1.55 -2.08
C LEU A 74 7.92 2.74 -1.10
N GLY A 75 8.88 2.69 -0.17
CA GLY A 75 9.14 3.77 0.78
C GLY A 75 9.53 5.08 0.08
N GLU A 76 10.38 5.02 -0.95
CA GLU A 76 10.76 6.19 -1.76
C GLU A 76 9.56 6.81 -2.50
N TRP A 77 8.67 5.98 -3.03
CA TRP A 77 7.44 6.45 -3.69
C TRP A 77 6.50 7.13 -2.71
N ALA A 78 6.34 6.54 -1.51
CA ALA A 78 5.55 7.07 -0.42
C ALA A 78 6.20 8.31 0.23
N GLY A 79 7.50 8.52 0.06
CA GLY A 79 8.27 9.56 0.75
C GLY A 79 8.52 9.26 2.23
N VAL A 80 8.64 7.98 2.59
CA VAL A 80 8.80 7.51 3.98
C VAL A 80 10.01 6.59 4.07
N SER A 81 10.90 6.84 5.03
CA SER A 81 12.12 6.05 5.25
C SER A 81 11.91 4.76 6.06
N LYS A 82 10.66 4.39 6.37
CA LYS A 82 10.28 3.18 7.13
C LYS A 82 9.23 2.36 6.35
N ILE A 83 9.40 1.03 6.36
CA ILE A 83 8.53 0.04 5.69
C ILE A 83 7.08 0.29 6.11
N SER A 84 6.27 0.82 5.20
CA SER A 84 4.90 1.24 5.49
C SER A 84 4.00 0.78 4.35
N PHE A 85 3.09 -0.13 4.66
CA PHE A 85 1.97 -0.50 3.79
C PHE A 85 1.15 0.75 3.46
N LEU A 86 0.78 0.88 2.19
CA LEU A 86 0.20 2.11 1.66
C LEU A 86 -1.20 1.84 1.15
N ILE A 87 -2.15 2.58 1.69
CA ILE A 87 -3.56 2.43 1.31
C ILE A 87 -4.11 3.80 0.94
N TYR A 88 -4.66 3.89 -0.26
CA TYR A 88 -5.39 5.05 -0.76
C TYR A 88 -6.70 4.59 -1.34
#